data_AF-A0A8T5KZF1-F1
#
_entry.id   AF-A0A8T5KZF1-F1
#
_cell.length_a   1.000
_cell.length_b   1.000
_cell.length_c   1.000
_cell.angle_alpha   90.00
_cell.angle_beta   90.00
_cell.angle_gamma   90.00
#
_symmetry.space_group_name_H-M   'P 1'
#
loop_
_entity.id
_entity.type
_entity.pdbx_description
1 polymer ?
#
loop_
_entity_poly.entity_id
_entity_poly.type
_entity_poly.pdbx_seq_one_letter_code
_entity_poly.pdbx_strand_id
1 'polypeptide(L)'
;MTLNIMLPGLGREKNVKDCVISILSAEWPLTGKKIYNRIRKQHELPVTYQAVHKTLKKLIEDEVLVKTGKDYKLNEEWLEQIRDFGTELGASYKEDKTFKKDVFPQNLIFNNLFDVYMFILEALDVIPTKENNSVTCFRDIHMWNPVIARKKEIEKLKKVMKKNDVFILSKGNTQLDEICKKYWESIGMKVTVGVDSISNHAIVVIGDYTFQIFYPENVLKEIQSIYKNIKSLNDMDFTKFHKDFYFKKSRINVLVNKNQEIADSIRNDTLKYFDKDYASTASQNHFTFSNQIEMGNFLVDLLERDQDAKEPITANWSFMWCPLFLPKKKYIKLKELLSKRKMHILCKTKTAWDEWLLNLWKDVGAEVM
;
A
#
# COMPACT_ATOMS: atom_id res chain seq x y z
N MET A 1 -21.09 2.28 -11.62
CA MET A 1 -21.00 2.92 -12.95
C MET A 1 -19.55 3.03 -13.40
N THR A 2 -19.14 2.29 -14.44
CA THR A 2 -17.91 2.60 -15.17
C THR A 2 -18.13 3.90 -15.92
N LEU A 3 -17.55 5.00 -15.44
CA LEU A 3 -17.38 6.22 -16.20
C LEU A 3 -16.50 5.88 -17.41
N ASN A 4 -17.14 5.50 -18.51
CA ASN A 4 -16.49 5.24 -19.78
C ASN A 4 -16.25 6.61 -20.44
N ILE A 5 -15.43 7.43 -19.78
CA ILE A 5 -14.98 8.73 -20.30
C ILE A 5 -14.05 8.41 -21.46
N MET A 6 -14.62 8.24 -22.65
CA MET A 6 -13.86 8.41 -23.87
C MET A 6 -13.45 9.87 -23.93
N LEU A 7 -12.14 10.13 -23.86
CA LEU A 7 -11.40 11.26 -24.46
C LEU A 7 -9.93 11.10 -24.01
N PRO A 8 -8.94 10.84 -24.90
CA PRO A 8 -8.72 11.57 -26.15
C PRO A 8 -8.44 10.72 -27.40
N GLY A 9 -9.12 11.13 -28.47
CA GLY A 9 -8.83 10.86 -29.89
C GLY A 9 -9.54 11.86 -30.81
N LEU A 10 -10.00 13.02 -30.27
CA LEU A 10 -10.70 14.07 -31.03
C LEU A 10 -9.85 14.46 -32.25
N GLY A 11 -10.24 13.95 -33.42
CA GLY A 11 -9.59 14.23 -34.70
C GLY A 11 -8.50 13.26 -35.16
N ARG A 12 -8.10 12.23 -34.40
CA ARG A 12 -7.08 11.25 -34.85
C ARG A 12 -7.68 10.02 -35.52
N GLU A 13 -8.77 9.47 -34.98
CA GLU A 13 -9.50 8.38 -35.63
C GLU A 13 -10.89 8.86 -36.03
N LYS A 14 -11.20 8.74 -37.33
CA LYS A 14 -12.48 9.15 -37.90
C LYS A 14 -13.56 8.10 -37.61
N ASN A 15 -13.99 7.94 -36.35
CA ASN A 15 -15.16 7.11 -36.03
C ASN A 15 -16.45 7.96 -36.02
N VAL A 16 -17.60 7.31 -36.22
CA VAL A 16 -18.91 7.99 -36.32
C VAL A 16 -19.29 8.69 -35.01
N LYS A 17 -18.93 8.11 -33.86
CA LYS A 17 -19.27 8.63 -32.53
C LYS A 17 -18.60 9.99 -32.29
N ASP A 18 -17.30 10.07 -32.56
CA ASP A 18 -16.51 11.29 -32.37
C ASP A 18 -16.95 12.40 -33.34
N CYS A 19 -17.33 12.04 -34.56
CA CYS A 19 -17.89 13.01 -35.52
C CYS A 19 -19.23 13.56 -35.04
N VAL A 20 -20.12 12.73 -34.49
CA VAL A 20 -21.39 13.20 -33.92
C VAL A 20 -21.15 14.18 -32.77
N ILE A 21 -20.27 13.84 -31.83
CA ILE A 21 -19.93 14.70 -30.69
C ILE A 21 -19.31 16.01 -31.19
N SER A 22 -18.35 15.95 -32.12
CA SER A 22 -17.67 17.14 -32.68
C SER A 22 -18.63 18.07 -33.43
N ILE A 23 -19.62 17.52 -34.15
CA ILE A 23 -20.63 18.34 -34.84
C ILE A 23 -21.52 19.03 -33.81
N LEU A 24 -22.02 18.28 -32.83
CA LEU A 24 -22.93 18.79 -31.81
C LEU A 24 -22.24 19.68 -30.76
N SER A 25 -20.90 19.67 -30.66
CA SER A 25 -20.14 20.63 -29.85
C SER A 25 -19.95 21.98 -30.54
N ALA A 26 -20.20 22.06 -31.86
CA ALA A 26 -20.09 23.30 -32.63
C ALA A 26 -21.46 23.88 -32.98
N GLU A 27 -22.43 23.04 -33.31
CA GLU A 27 -23.78 23.47 -33.69
C GLU A 27 -24.84 22.51 -33.12
N TRP A 28 -25.74 23.06 -32.33
CA TRP A 28 -26.88 22.36 -31.75
C TRP A 28 -28.05 23.34 -31.62
N PRO A 29 -29.31 22.87 -31.63
CA PRO A 29 -29.76 21.49 -31.82
C PRO A 29 -29.80 21.06 -33.31
N LEU A 30 -29.56 19.76 -33.59
CA LEU A 30 -29.58 19.23 -34.97
C LEU A 30 -30.38 17.94 -35.11
N THR A 31 -31.10 17.79 -36.24
CA THR A 31 -31.74 16.52 -36.60
C THR A 31 -30.72 15.47 -37.06
N GLY A 32 -31.07 14.18 -36.95
CA GLY A 32 -30.23 13.08 -37.45
C GLY A 32 -29.85 13.22 -38.94
N LYS A 33 -30.74 13.77 -39.78
CA LYS A 33 -30.46 14.08 -41.20
C LYS A 33 -29.40 15.16 -41.36
N LYS A 34 -29.46 16.23 -40.56
CA LYS A 34 -28.44 17.30 -40.58
C LYS A 34 -27.09 16.75 -40.13
N ILE A 35 -27.06 15.96 -39.06
CA ILE A 35 -25.83 15.31 -38.55
C ILE A 35 -25.20 14.41 -39.62
N TYR A 36 -25.97 13.50 -40.22
CA TYR A 36 -25.50 12.64 -41.31
C TYR A 36 -24.88 13.43 -42.49
N ASN A 37 -25.57 14.48 -42.93
CA ASN A 37 -25.09 15.32 -44.02
C ASN A 37 -23.78 16.03 -43.66
N ARG A 38 -23.63 16.48 -42.40
CA ARG A 38 -22.40 17.11 -41.90
C ARG A 38 -21.26 16.10 -41.81
N ILE A 39 -21.50 14.88 -41.33
CA ILE A 39 -20.47 13.82 -41.30
C ILE A 39 -19.94 13.53 -42.71
N ARG A 40 -20.82 13.37 -43.70
CA ARG A 40 -20.39 13.11 -45.09
C ARG A 40 -19.64 14.28 -45.72
N LYS A 41 -20.04 15.52 -45.44
CA LYS A 41 -19.44 16.72 -46.06
C LYS A 41 -18.16 17.19 -45.38
N GLN A 42 -18.11 17.18 -44.05
CA GLN A 42 -17.01 17.77 -43.28
C GLN A 42 -15.91 16.76 -42.93
N HIS A 43 -16.26 15.49 -42.73
CA HIS A 43 -15.31 14.45 -42.32
C HIS A 43 -14.96 13.46 -43.43
N GLU A 44 -15.65 13.54 -44.58
CA GLU A 44 -15.47 12.68 -45.76
C GLU A 44 -15.59 11.18 -45.44
N LEU A 45 -16.39 10.85 -44.42
CA LEU A 45 -16.58 9.48 -43.99
C LEU A 45 -17.69 8.80 -44.81
N PRO A 46 -17.43 7.62 -45.41
CA PRO A 46 -18.43 6.86 -46.16
C PRO A 46 -19.38 6.12 -45.19
N VAL A 47 -20.15 6.87 -44.42
CA VAL A 47 -21.13 6.33 -43.46
C VAL A 47 -22.51 6.24 -44.09
N THR A 48 -23.30 5.25 -43.69
CA THR A 48 -24.72 5.17 -44.06
C THR A 48 -25.57 5.92 -43.03
N TYR A 49 -26.76 6.38 -43.45
CA TYR A 49 -27.70 7.03 -42.54
C TYR A 49 -28.10 6.12 -41.37
N GLN A 50 -28.23 4.81 -41.62
CA GLN A 50 -28.53 3.81 -40.59
C GLN A 50 -27.42 3.70 -39.54
N ALA A 51 -26.14 3.77 -39.95
CA ALA A 51 -25.01 3.76 -39.03
C ALA A 51 -25.08 4.96 -38.08
N VAL A 52 -25.31 6.16 -38.63
CA VAL A 52 -25.48 7.39 -37.81
C VAL A 52 -26.66 7.25 -36.84
N HIS A 53 -27.79 6.71 -37.28
CA HIS A 53 -28.96 6.53 -36.41
C HIS A 53 -28.70 5.52 -35.28
N LYS A 54 -27.98 4.42 -35.55
CA LYS A 54 -27.55 3.46 -34.52
C LYS A 54 -26.61 4.11 -33.51
N THR A 55 -25.64 4.90 -33.97
CA THR A 55 -24.72 5.66 -33.10
C THR A 55 -25.45 6.67 -32.24
N LEU A 56 -26.40 7.44 -32.80
CA LEU A 56 -27.22 8.39 -32.05
C LEU A 56 -28.04 7.69 -30.95
N LYS A 57 -28.64 6.54 -31.26
CA LYS A 57 -29.40 5.77 -30.26
C LYS A 57 -28.49 5.30 -29.12
N LYS A 58 -27.32 4.75 -29.45
CA LYS A 58 -26.33 4.32 -28.45
C LYS A 58 -25.85 5.48 -27.58
N LEU A 59 -25.60 6.64 -28.18
CA LEU A 59 -25.19 7.84 -27.43
C LEU A 59 -26.29 8.38 -26.49
N ILE A 60 -27.56 8.14 -26.80
CA ILE A 60 -28.67 8.43 -25.88
C ILE A 60 -28.71 7.39 -24.75
N GLU A 61 -28.55 6.10 -25.08
CA GLU A 61 -28.47 5.01 -24.10
C GLU A 61 -27.28 5.20 -23.13
N ASP A 62 -26.17 5.74 -23.62
CA ASP A 62 -24.97 6.10 -22.84
C ASP A 62 -25.09 7.46 -22.12
N GLU A 63 -26.27 8.12 -22.17
CA GLU A 63 -26.56 9.43 -21.57
C GLU A 63 -25.64 10.59 -22.05
N VAL A 64 -24.98 10.43 -23.19
CA VAL A 64 -24.14 11.46 -23.82
C VAL A 64 -24.97 12.49 -24.57
N LEU A 65 -26.09 12.07 -25.16
CA LEU A 65 -27.00 12.92 -25.92
C LEU A 65 -28.40 12.97 -25.29
N VAL A 66 -29.05 14.12 -25.45
CA VAL A 66 -30.47 14.31 -25.17
C VAL A 66 -31.20 14.56 -26.49
N LYS A 67 -32.35 13.91 -26.66
CA LYS A 67 -33.23 14.08 -27.83
C LYS A 67 -34.50 14.84 -27.44
N THR A 68 -34.80 15.93 -28.15
CA THR A 68 -36.02 16.72 -27.98
C THR A 68 -36.76 16.79 -29.31
N GLY A 69 -37.88 16.07 -29.43
CA GLY A 69 -38.60 15.93 -30.69
C GLY A 69 -37.75 15.21 -31.75
N LYS A 70 -37.35 15.95 -32.80
CA LYS A 70 -36.50 15.42 -33.89
C LYS A 70 -35.03 15.84 -33.76
N ASP A 71 -34.71 16.69 -32.80
CA ASP A 71 -33.38 17.26 -32.64
C ASP A 71 -32.60 16.60 -31.51
N TYR A 72 -31.28 16.68 -31.64
CA TYR A 72 -30.29 16.11 -30.73
C TYR A 72 -29.36 17.22 -30.24
N LYS A 73 -28.97 17.16 -28.96
CA LYS A 73 -27.93 17.99 -28.34
C LYS A 73 -27.09 17.15 -27.37
N LEU A 74 -25.91 17.65 -27.01
CA LEU A 74 -25.11 17.05 -25.94
C LEU A 74 -25.84 17.18 -24.60
N ASN A 75 -25.72 16.16 -23.75
CA ASN A 75 -26.25 16.20 -22.39
C ASN A 75 -25.41 17.17 -21.53
N GLU A 76 -26.07 18.13 -20.89
CA GLU A 76 -25.44 19.14 -20.05
C GLU A 76 -24.74 18.52 -18.84
N GLU A 77 -25.35 17.51 -18.20
CA GLU A 77 -24.74 16.79 -17.07
C GLU A 77 -23.47 16.05 -17.48
N TRP A 78 -23.47 15.45 -18.68
CA TRP A 78 -22.29 14.78 -19.24
C TRP A 78 -21.16 15.77 -19.54
N LEU A 79 -21.50 16.96 -20.06
CA LEU A 79 -20.51 18.03 -20.28
C LEU A 79 -19.88 18.53 -18.99
N GLU A 80 -20.66 18.67 -17.92
CA GLU A 80 -20.14 19.02 -16.59
C GLU A 80 -19.17 17.96 -16.06
N GLN A 81 -19.51 16.67 -16.21
CA GLN A 81 -18.60 15.58 -15.82
C GLN A 81 -17.26 15.63 -16.56
N ILE A 82 -17.26 15.96 -17.87
CA ILE A 82 -16.03 16.11 -18.65
C ILE A 82 -15.21 17.30 -18.18
N ARG A 83 -15.86 18.45 -17.93
CA ARG A 83 -15.18 19.65 -17.43
C ARG A 83 -14.52 19.37 -16.08
N ASP A 84 -15.24 18.74 -15.17
CA ASP A 84 -14.77 18.44 -13.83
C ASP A 84 -13.60 17.45 -13.90
N PHE A 85 -13.71 16.40 -14.73
CA PHE A 85 -12.61 15.48 -15.02
C PHE A 85 -11.37 16.19 -15.57
N GLY A 86 -11.54 17.07 -16.56
CA GLY A 86 -10.43 17.83 -17.16
C GLY A 86 -9.77 18.79 -16.17
N THR A 87 -10.55 19.40 -15.29
CA THR A 87 -10.08 20.30 -14.23
C THR A 87 -9.29 19.53 -13.17
N GLU A 88 -9.80 18.38 -12.75
CA GLU A 88 -9.13 17.49 -11.79
C GLU A 88 -7.83 16.93 -12.38
N LEU A 89 -7.86 16.52 -13.66
CA LEU A 89 -6.67 16.11 -14.40
C LEU A 89 -5.65 17.25 -14.48
N GLY A 90 -6.06 18.45 -14.88
CA GLY A 90 -5.17 19.61 -14.94
C GLY A 90 -4.56 19.98 -13.59
N ALA A 91 -5.34 19.90 -12.50
CA ALA A 91 -4.86 20.15 -11.15
C ALA A 91 -3.84 19.09 -10.69
N SER A 92 -4.14 17.80 -10.93
CA SER A 92 -3.21 16.69 -10.61
C SER A 92 -1.90 16.72 -11.40
N TYR A 93 -1.87 17.29 -12.61
CA TYR A 93 -0.63 17.50 -13.36
C TYR A 93 0.18 18.71 -12.86
N LYS A 94 -0.49 19.74 -12.32
CA LYS A 94 0.17 20.95 -11.81
C LYS A 94 0.72 20.76 -10.40
N GLU A 95 -0.01 20.05 -9.56
CA GLU A 95 0.46 19.64 -8.24
C GLU A 95 1.25 18.36 -8.43
N ASP A 96 2.57 18.44 -8.45
CA ASP A 96 3.47 17.27 -8.49
C ASP A 96 3.33 16.46 -7.19
N LYS A 97 2.23 15.71 -7.08
CA LYS A 97 1.88 14.79 -5.98
C LYS A 97 2.59 13.44 -6.11
N THR A 98 3.57 13.34 -7.03
CA THR A 98 4.38 12.14 -7.14
C THR A 98 5.19 11.96 -5.86
N PHE A 99 5.41 10.70 -5.49
CA PHE A 99 6.22 10.39 -4.32
C PHE A 99 7.70 10.79 -4.58
N LYS A 100 8.20 11.79 -3.85
CA LYS A 100 9.58 12.28 -3.97
C LYS A 100 10.49 11.57 -2.98
N LYS A 101 11.44 10.76 -3.45
CA LYS A 101 12.33 9.93 -2.59
C LYS A 101 13.32 10.72 -1.70
N ASP A 102 13.49 12.01 -1.93
CA ASP A 102 14.59 12.79 -1.34
C ASP A 102 14.13 14.00 -0.52
N VAL A 103 12.82 14.20 -0.35
CA VAL A 103 12.26 15.34 0.40
C VAL A 103 11.39 14.80 1.53
N PHE A 104 11.81 14.93 2.79
CA PHE A 104 11.02 14.53 3.96
C PHE A 104 11.20 15.50 5.13
N PRO A 105 10.16 15.74 5.95
CA PRO A 105 8.79 15.20 5.85
C PRO A 105 8.01 15.74 4.65
N GLN A 106 7.06 14.97 4.11
CA GLN A 106 6.08 15.45 3.12
C GLN A 106 4.70 15.50 3.74
N ASN A 107 4.02 16.63 3.59
CA ASN A 107 2.61 16.74 3.94
C ASN A 107 1.81 16.93 2.65
N LEU A 108 1.10 15.87 2.26
CA LEU A 108 0.35 15.80 1.01
C LEU A 108 -1.15 15.89 1.30
N ILE A 109 -1.88 16.60 0.45
CA ILE A 109 -3.32 16.77 0.55
C ILE A 109 -3.99 16.11 -0.66
N PHE A 110 -4.85 15.15 -0.37
CA PHE A 110 -5.64 14.41 -1.34
C PHE A 110 -7.11 14.81 -1.24
N ASN A 111 -7.82 14.70 -2.37
CA ASN A 111 -9.21 15.14 -2.50
C ASN A 111 -10.22 14.01 -2.33
N ASN A 112 -9.79 12.76 -2.26
CA ASN A 112 -10.66 11.61 -2.05
C ASN A 112 -9.82 10.38 -1.65
N LEU A 113 -10.49 9.30 -1.28
CA LEU A 113 -9.84 8.05 -0.85
C LEU A 113 -9.16 7.31 -2.00
N PHE A 114 -9.68 7.42 -3.23
CA PHE A 114 -9.07 6.80 -4.40
C PHE A 114 -7.68 7.37 -4.69
N ASP A 115 -7.49 8.69 -4.59
CA ASP A 115 -6.20 9.31 -4.83
C ASP A 115 -5.16 8.85 -3.80
N VAL A 116 -5.57 8.73 -2.53
CA VAL A 116 -4.71 8.17 -1.46
C VAL A 116 -4.35 6.72 -1.77
N TYR A 117 -5.31 5.89 -2.19
CA TYR A 117 -5.05 4.50 -2.57
C TYR A 117 -4.01 4.40 -3.67
N MET A 118 -4.20 5.16 -4.75
CA MET A 118 -3.32 5.15 -5.91
C MET A 118 -1.92 5.63 -5.54
N PHE A 119 -1.81 6.66 -4.69
CA PHE A 119 -0.55 7.13 -4.16
C PHE A 119 0.20 6.05 -3.35
N ILE A 120 -0.48 5.35 -2.45
CA ILE A 120 0.13 4.24 -1.68
C ILE A 120 0.56 3.10 -2.60
N LEU A 121 -0.25 2.74 -3.61
CA LEU A 121 0.13 1.72 -4.60
C LEU A 121 1.36 2.10 -5.42
N GLU A 122 1.51 3.39 -5.75
CA GLU A 122 2.70 3.90 -6.43
C GLU A 122 3.92 3.85 -5.51
N ALA A 123 3.77 4.25 -4.24
CA ALA A 123 4.83 4.18 -3.24
C ALA A 123 5.35 2.73 -3.06
N LEU A 124 4.46 1.73 -3.05
CA LEU A 124 4.85 0.31 -2.98
C LEU A 124 5.68 -0.17 -4.18
N ASP A 125 5.50 0.42 -5.35
CA ASP A 125 6.23 0.07 -6.58
C ASP A 125 7.60 0.76 -6.63
N VAL A 126 7.65 1.99 -6.11
CA VAL A 126 8.80 2.89 -6.24
C VAL A 126 9.79 2.76 -5.08
N ILE A 127 9.31 2.51 -3.86
CA ILE A 127 10.19 2.35 -2.69
C ILE A 127 10.94 1.02 -2.79
N PRO A 128 12.28 1.04 -2.86
CA PRO A 128 13.05 -0.19 -2.88
C PRO A 128 12.90 -0.87 -1.53
N THR A 129 12.29 -2.04 -1.55
CA THR A 129 12.33 -2.98 -0.45
C THR A 129 13.66 -3.70 -0.56
N LYS A 130 14.52 -3.61 0.48
CA LYS A 130 15.86 -4.23 0.50
C LYS A 130 15.79 -5.67 -0.05
N GLU A 131 16.80 -6.08 -0.82
CA GLU A 131 16.82 -7.37 -1.50
C GLU A 131 16.52 -8.51 -0.51
N ASN A 132 15.43 -9.23 -0.79
CA ASN A 132 14.81 -10.32 -0.03
C ASN A 132 14.18 -9.97 1.34
N ASN A 133 12.87 -10.21 1.42
CA ASN A 133 12.05 -10.28 2.65
C ASN A 133 11.89 -8.99 3.45
N SER A 134 11.68 -7.86 2.76
CA SER A 134 11.21 -6.68 3.48
C SER A 134 9.74 -6.86 3.92
N VAL A 135 9.43 -6.38 5.11
CA VAL A 135 8.10 -6.47 5.72
C VAL A 135 7.38 -5.14 5.54
N THR A 136 6.25 -5.18 4.86
CA THR A 136 5.32 -4.06 4.72
C THR A 136 4.17 -4.24 5.70
N CYS A 137 3.81 -3.17 6.41
CA CYS A 137 2.72 -3.19 7.38
C CYS A 137 1.66 -2.17 7.03
N PHE A 138 0.39 -2.56 7.17
CA PHE A 138 -0.77 -1.69 7.13
C PHE A 138 -1.46 -1.74 8.50
N ARG A 139 -1.82 -0.59 9.03
CA ARG A 139 -2.65 -0.42 10.22
C ARG A 139 -3.83 0.44 9.84
N ASP A 140 -4.98 -0.18 9.64
CA ASP A 140 -6.19 0.48 9.15
C ASP A 140 -7.28 0.50 10.22
N ILE A 141 -8.19 1.46 10.10
CA ILE A 141 -9.42 1.45 10.89
C ILE A 141 -10.39 0.43 10.30
N HIS A 142 -10.57 0.46 8.99
CA HIS A 142 -11.34 -0.50 8.19
C HIS A 142 -10.66 -0.70 6.83
N MET A 143 -10.64 -1.93 6.34
CA MET A 143 -9.96 -2.29 5.08
C MET A 143 -10.87 -2.12 3.87
N TRP A 144 -11.04 -0.90 3.37
CA TRP A 144 -11.98 -0.58 2.27
C TRP A 144 -11.46 -0.90 0.87
N ASN A 145 -10.15 -1.09 0.73
CA ASN A 145 -9.48 -1.28 -0.55
C ASN A 145 -9.87 -2.56 -1.33
N PRO A 146 -10.18 -3.74 -0.73
CA PRO A 146 -10.65 -4.92 -1.47
C PRO A 146 -11.87 -4.67 -2.33
N VAL A 147 -12.79 -3.88 -1.81
CA VAL A 147 -14.14 -3.70 -2.36
C VAL A 147 -14.09 -3.08 -3.75
N ILE A 148 -13.06 -2.29 -4.01
CA ILE A 148 -12.95 -1.44 -5.20
C ILE A 148 -11.69 -1.71 -6.03
N ALA A 149 -10.81 -2.59 -5.54
CA ALA A 149 -9.59 -2.93 -6.24
C ALA A 149 -9.93 -3.56 -7.60
N ARG A 150 -9.48 -2.93 -8.69
CA ARG A 150 -9.64 -3.50 -10.03
C ARG A 150 -8.54 -4.50 -10.27
N LYS A 151 -8.75 -5.35 -11.28
CA LYS A 151 -7.77 -6.36 -11.71
C LYS A 151 -6.35 -5.79 -11.86
N LYS A 152 -6.20 -4.59 -12.43
CA LYS A 152 -4.90 -3.94 -12.61
C LYS A 152 -4.22 -3.61 -11.27
N GLU A 153 -4.95 -3.10 -10.28
CA GLU A 153 -4.38 -2.82 -8.96
C GLU A 153 -4.02 -4.10 -8.21
N ILE A 154 -4.86 -5.14 -8.31
CA ILE A 154 -4.60 -6.45 -7.70
C ILE A 154 -3.31 -7.05 -8.27
N GLU A 155 -3.12 -6.99 -9.59
CA GLU A 155 -1.89 -7.50 -10.22
C GLU A 155 -0.64 -6.69 -9.81
N LYS A 156 -0.78 -5.38 -9.52
CA LYS A 156 0.32 -4.61 -8.91
C LYS A 156 0.62 -5.10 -7.50
N LEU A 157 -0.41 -5.26 -6.65
CA LEU A 157 -0.24 -5.76 -5.29
C LEU A 157 0.42 -7.15 -5.27
N LYS A 158 -0.01 -8.07 -6.14
CA LYS A 158 0.65 -9.40 -6.26
C LYS A 158 2.13 -9.31 -6.60
N LYS A 159 2.57 -8.33 -7.39
CA LYS A 159 4.01 -8.12 -7.66
C LYS A 159 4.76 -7.66 -6.42
N VAL A 160 4.13 -6.82 -5.59
CA VAL A 160 4.67 -6.38 -4.30
C VAL A 160 4.78 -7.57 -3.34
N MET A 161 3.73 -8.40 -3.26
CA MET A 161 3.70 -9.61 -2.43
C MET A 161 4.78 -10.62 -2.75
N LYS A 162 5.20 -10.72 -4.02
CA LYS A 162 6.31 -11.61 -4.41
C LYS A 162 7.67 -11.17 -3.86
N LYS A 163 7.79 -9.91 -3.46
CA LYS A 163 9.02 -9.30 -2.95
C LYS A 163 8.99 -9.06 -1.45
N ASN A 164 7.79 -9.05 -0.86
CA ASN A 164 7.56 -8.59 0.51
C ASN A 164 6.50 -9.42 1.21
N ASP A 165 6.75 -9.71 2.48
CA ASP A 165 5.68 -10.11 3.38
C ASP A 165 4.82 -8.88 3.70
N VAL A 166 3.51 -9.00 3.54
CA VAL A 166 2.57 -7.92 3.84
C VAL A 166 1.65 -8.34 4.99
N PHE A 167 1.62 -7.49 6.01
CA PHE A 167 0.82 -7.67 7.22
C PHE A 167 -0.20 -6.53 7.35
N ILE A 168 -1.45 -6.84 7.65
CA ILE A 168 -2.53 -5.86 7.80
C ILE A 168 -3.21 -6.03 9.16
N LEU A 169 -3.13 -5.00 10.00
CA LEU A 169 -3.92 -4.89 11.21
C LEU A 169 -5.11 -3.96 10.97
N SER A 170 -6.31 -4.44 11.26
CA SER A 170 -7.52 -3.64 11.21
C SER A 170 -8.14 -3.52 12.60
N LYS A 171 -8.57 -2.31 12.96
CA LYS A 171 -9.35 -2.08 14.19
C LYS A 171 -10.77 -2.60 14.06
N GLY A 172 -11.34 -2.46 12.86
CA GLY A 172 -12.67 -2.93 12.52
C GLY A 172 -12.79 -4.44 12.70
N ASN A 173 -13.96 -4.88 13.17
CA ASN A 173 -14.34 -6.29 13.32
C ASN A 173 -15.79 -6.50 12.88
N THR A 174 -16.19 -5.86 11.78
CA THR A 174 -17.52 -6.08 11.20
C THR A 174 -17.50 -7.27 10.24
N GLN A 175 -18.68 -7.70 9.79
CA GLN A 175 -18.77 -8.77 8.80
C GLN A 175 -18.08 -8.40 7.48
N LEU A 176 -18.10 -7.13 7.10
CA LEU A 176 -17.38 -6.64 5.93
C LEU A 176 -15.85 -6.67 6.15
N ASP A 177 -15.35 -6.36 7.36
CA ASP A 177 -13.93 -6.52 7.68
C ASP A 177 -13.46 -7.98 7.53
N GLU A 178 -14.27 -8.94 7.98
CA GLU A 178 -13.97 -10.38 7.83
C GLU A 178 -13.99 -10.85 6.37
N ILE A 179 -14.90 -10.31 5.55
CA ILE A 179 -14.90 -10.56 4.10
C ILE A 179 -13.63 -10.01 3.47
N CYS A 180 -13.26 -8.78 3.82
CA CYS A 180 -12.05 -8.10 3.34
C CYS A 180 -10.78 -8.85 3.76
N LYS A 181 -10.73 -9.35 5.00
CA LYS A 181 -9.67 -10.22 5.51
C LYS A 181 -9.47 -11.45 4.63
N LYS A 182 -10.53 -12.24 4.41
CA LYS A 182 -10.46 -13.45 3.58
C LYS A 182 -10.00 -13.15 2.16
N TYR A 183 -10.46 -12.03 1.60
CA TYR A 183 -10.01 -11.59 0.29
C TYR A 183 -8.50 -11.31 0.25
N TRP A 184 -7.98 -10.55 1.22
CA TRP A 184 -6.56 -10.23 1.28
C TRP A 184 -5.68 -11.46 1.56
N GLU A 185 -6.14 -12.35 2.44
CA GLU A 185 -5.48 -13.63 2.70
C GLU A 185 -5.41 -14.50 1.44
N SER A 186 -6.46 -14.49 0.61
CA SER A 186 -6.49 -15.25 -0.65
C SER A 186 -5.44 -14.81 -1.67
N ILE A 187 -4.88 -13.60 -1.54
CA ILE A 187 -3.78 -13.11 -2.39
C ILE A 187 -2.41 -13.13 -1.68
N GLY A 188 -2.33 -13.77 -0.50
CA GLY A 188 -1.07 -14.03 0.21
C GLY A 188 -0.72 -13.02 1.31
N MET A 189 -1.61 -12.10 1.67
CA MET A 189 -1.39 -11.17 2.79
C MET A 189 -1.73 -11.84 4.13
N LYS A 190 -1.09 -11.40 5.22
CA LYS A 190 -1.40 -11.83 6.59
C LYS A 190 -2.27 -10.76 7.24
N VAL A 191 -3.50 -11.11 7.66
CA VAL A 191 -4.47 -10.10 8.11
C VAL A 191 -5.09 -10.45 9.47
N THR A 192 -5.12 -9.47 10.38
CA THR A 192 -5.79 -9.58 11.69
C THR A 192 -6.75 -8.40 11.86
N VAL A 193 -7.97 -8.68 12.33
CA VAL A 193 -9.05 -7.71 12.54
C VAL A 193 -9.42 -7.61 14.02
N GLY A 194 -10.14 -6.56 14.41
CA GLY A 194 -10.57 -6.35 15.80
C GLY A 194 -9.46 -5.97 16.78
N VAL A 195 -8.38 -5.35 16.30
CA VAL A 195 -7.24 -4.97 17.13
C VAL A 195 -7.44 -3.57 17.72
N ASP A 196 -7.43 -3.45 19.05
CA ASP A 196 -7.76 -2.19 19.74
C ASP A 196 -6.61 -1.15 19.78
N SER A 197 -5.38 -1.55 19.45
CA SER A 197 -4.16 -0.73 19.59
C SER A 197 -3.89 0.24 18.43
N ILE A 198 -4.85 0.46 17.54
CA ILE A 198 -4.64 1.29 16.36
C ILE A 198 -5.08 2.73 16.64
N SER A 199 -4.21 3.67 16.28
CA SER A 199 -4.46 5.11 16.28
C SER A 199 -5.72 5.50 15.49
N ASN A 200 -6.25 6.70 15.73
CA ASN A 200 -7.39 7.26 14.98
C ASN A 200 -7.06 7.66 13.52
N HIS A 201 -5.95 7.17 12.98
CA HIS A 201 -5.50 7.39 11.61
C HIS A 201 -4.88 6.09 11.09
N ALA A 202 -4.91 5.89 9.77
CA ALA A 202 -4.28 4.73 9.17
C ALA A 202 -2.77 4.95 9.04
N ILE A 203 -1.99 3.88 9.17
CA ILE A 203 -0.54 3.90 9.04
C ILE A 203 -0.11 2.84 8.04
N VAL A 204 0.73 3.21 7.07
CA VAL A 204 1.40 2.27 6.16
C VAL A 204 2.90 2.38 6.37
N VAL A 205 3.59 1.24 6.46
CA VAL A 205 5.05 1.16 6.57
C VAL A 205 5.59 0.40 5.36
N ILE A 206 6.47 1.04 4.59
CA ILE A 206 7.12 0.48 3.40
C ILE A 206 8.61 0.78 3.50
N GLY A 207 9.46 -0.23 3.73
CA GLY A 207 10.89 -0.01 3.96
C GLY A 207 11.13 0.87 5.20
N ASP A 208 11.90 1.95 5.04
CA ASP A 208 12.16 2.97 6.06
C ASP A 208 11.16 4.15 6.02
N TYR A 209 10.08 4.03 5.24
CA TYR A 209 9.05 5.06 5.11
C TYR A 209 7.81 4.71 5.93
N THR A 210 7.22 5.75 6.53
CA THR A 210 5.91 5.68 7.20
C THR A 210 4.96 6.69 6.57
N PHE A 211 3.75 6.25 6.28
CA PHE A 211 2.65 7.05 5.74
C PHE A 211 1.53 7.09 6.77
N GLN A 212 1.25 8.27 7.31
CA GLN A 212 0.16 8.47 8.26
C GLN A 212 -0.99 9.18 7.52
N ILE A 213 -2.14 8.51 7.42
CA ILE A 213 -3.29 8.94 6.64
C ILE A 213 -4.38 9.43 7.59
N PHE A 214 -4.57 10.75 7.63
CA PHE A 214 -5.54 11.42 8.51
C PHE A 214 -6.84 11.69 7.75
N TYR A 215 -7.84 10.87 8.04
CA TYR A 215 -9.17 11.02 7.49
C TYR A 215 -9.97 12.10 8.23
N PRO A 216 -10.74 12.95 7.53
CA PRO A 216 -11.74 13.80 8.16
C PRO A 216 -12.76 12.99 8.97
N GLU A 217 -13.24 13.55 10.07
CA GLU A 217 -14.19 12.88 10.97
C GLU A 217 -15.46 12.41 10.26
N ASN A 218 -15.97 13.21 9.31
CA ASN A 218 -17.14 12.83 8.52
C ASN A 218 -16.88 11.60 7.64
N VAL A 219 -15.68 11.49 7.05
CA VAL A 219 -15.28 10.30 6.27
C VAL A 219 -15.19 9.07 7.17
N LEU A 220 -14.63 9.20 8.37
CA LEU A 220 -14.56 8.10 9.34
C LEU A 220 -15.95 7.61 9.77
N LYS A 221 -16.88 8.53 10.07
CA LYS A 221 -18.26 8.19 10.41
C LYS A 221 -18.97 7.47 9.26
N GLU A 222 -18.73 7.91 8.03
CA GLU A 222 -19.28 7.27 6.83
C GLU A 222 -18.72 5.86 6.63
N ILE A 223 -17.40 5.66 6.76
CA ILE A 223 -16.76 4.33 6.74
C ILE A 223 -17.44 3.43 7.76
N GLN A 224 -17.48 3.88 9.01
CA GLN A 224 -17.99 3.07 10.11
C GLN A 224 -19.47 2.71 9.91
N SER A 225 -20.27 3.64 9.41
CA SER A 225 -21.67 3.40 9.05
C SER A 225 -21.81 2.32 7.98
N ILE A 226 -21.03 2.43 6.89
CA ILE A 226 -21.06 1.45 5.80
C ILE A 226 -20.68 0.06 6.31
N TYR A 227 -19.56 -0.04 7.05
CA TYR A 227 -19.04 -1.30 7.57
C TYR A 227 -19.97 -1.97 8.58
N LYS A 228 -20.70 -1.18 9.38
CA LYS A 228 -21.66 -1.70 10.36
C LYS A 228 -22.92 -2.28 9.71
N ASN A 229 -23.34 -1.70 8.57
CA ASN A 229 -24.62 -2.04 7.94
C ASN A 229 -24.51 -3.16 6.90
N ILE A 230 -23.32 -3.41 6.35
CA ILE A 230 -23.11 -4.44 5.32
C ILE A 230 -22.86 -5.80 5.99
N LYS A 231 -23.76 -6.76 5.73
CA LYS A 231 -23.62 -8.16 6.16
C LYS A 231 -23.05 -9.04 5.04
N SER A 232 -23.36 -8.74 3.79
CA SER A 232 -22.82 -9.46 2.64
C SER A 232 -22.47 -8.51 1.50
N LEU A 233 -21.59 -8.93 0.59
CA LEU A 233 -21.26 -8.14 -0.60
C LEU A 233 -22.47 -7.93 -1.52
N ASN A 234 -23.49 -8.78 -1.44
CA ASN A 234 -24.72 -8.62 -2.22
C ASN A 234 -25.61 -7.48 -1.69
N ASP A 235 -25.46 -7.11 -0.42
CA ASP A 235 -26.17 -5.98 0.19
C ASP A 235 -25.54 -4.64 -0.19
N MET A 236 -24.38 -4.68 -0.85
CA MET A 236 -23.59 -3.51 -1.16
C MET A 236 -24.02 -2.87 -2.48
N ASP A 237 -24.49 -1.63 -2.40
CA ASP A 237 -24.61 -0.78 -3.59
C ASP A 237 -23.23 -0.24 -3.97
N PHE A 238 -22.51 -0.99 -4.80
CA PHE A 238 -21.19 -0.60 -5.30
C PHE A 238 -21.19 0.72 -6.06
N THR A 239 -22.29 1.06 -6.75
CA THR A 239 -22.36 2.33 -7.48
C THR A 239 -22.42 3.50 -6.50
N LYS A 240 -23.26 3.38 -5.47
CA LYS A 240 -23.33 4.36 -4.38
C LYS A 240 -22.03 4.43 -3.59
N PHE A 241 -21.44 3.28 -3.23
CA PHE A 241 -20.15 3.25 -2.53
C PHE A 241 -19.04 3.94 -3.32
N HIS A 242 -18.96 3.70 -4.63
CA HIS A 242 -17.97 4.37 -5.47
C HIS A 242 -18.20 5.89 -5.52
N LYS A 243 -19.43 6.32 -5.88
CA LYS A 243 -19.74 7.72 -6.11
C LYS A 243 -19.73 8.54 -4.81
N ASP A 244 -20.42 8.04 -3.80
CA ASP A 244 -20.78 8.81 -2.61
C ASP A 244 -19.76 8.66 -1.48
N PHE A 245 -18.83 7.71 -1.59
CA PHE A 245 -17.83 7.47 -0.57
C PHE A 245 -16.41 7.49 -1.15
N TYR A 246 -16.13 6.68 -2.16
CA TYR A 246 -14.77 6.49 -2.62
C TYR A 246 -14.19 7.68 -3.41
N PHE A 247 -14.99 8.24 -4.33
CA PHE A 247 -14.65 9.43 -5.12
C PHE A 247 -15.19 10.72 -4.50
N LYS A 248 -15.81 10.63 -3.33
CA LYS A 248 -16.36 11.82 -2.66
C LYS A 248 -15.25 12.78 -2.27
N LYS A 249 -15.44 14.04 -2.64
CA LYS A 249 -14.53 15.13 -2.31
C LYS A 249 -14.39 15.25 -0.79
N SER A 250 -13.17 15.02 -0.31
CA SER A 250 -12.77 15.06 1.09
C SER A 250 -11.30 15.45 1.19
N ARG A 251 -10.96 16.32 2.14
CA ARG A 251 -9.58 16.76 2.33
C ARG A 251 -8.85 15.76 3.23
N ILE A 252 -8.12 14.83 2.64
CA ILE A 252 -7.36 13.81 3.38
C ILE A 252 -5.89 14.22 3.42
N ASN A 253 -5.33 14.34 4.62
CA ASN A 253 -3.92 14.68 4.79
C ASN A 253 -3.11 13.39 4.93
N VAL A 254 -2.00 13.30 4.21
CA VAL A 254 -1.05 12.20 4.30
C VAL A 254 0.32 12.76 4.68
N LEU A 255 0.80 12.38 5.86
CA LEU A 255 2.14 12.71 6.33
C LEU A 255 3.07 11.56 5.98
N VAL A 256 4.09 11.84 5.18
CA VAL A 256 5.14 10.88 4.82
C VAL A 256 6.43 11.25 5.54
N ASN A 257 6.98 10.28 6.25
CA ASN A 257 8.28 10.39 6.91
C ASN A 257 9.20 9.26 6.45
N LYS A 258 10.49 9.56 6.34
CA LYS A 258 11.55 8.57 6.13
C LYS A 258 12.38 8.49 7.41
N ASN A 259 12.14 7.46 8.21
CA ASN A 259 12.82 7.23 9.48
C ASN A 259 12.79 5.73 9.80
N GLN A 260 13.96 5.09 9.74
CA GLN A 260 14.13 3.66 9.97
C GLN A 260 13.66 3.24 11.36
N GLU A 261 14.02 3.97 12.42
CA GLU A 261 13.68 3.62 13.79
C GLU A 261 12.17 3.64 14.05
N ILE A 262 11.47 4.65 13.52
CA ILE A 262 10.01 4.75 13.62
C ILE A 262 9.35 3.63 12.80
N ALA A 263 9.83 3.39 11.58
CA ALA A 263 9.31 2.31 10.73
C ALA A 263 9.48 0.93 11.39
N ASP A 264 10.64 0.67 11.98
CA ASP A 264 10.95 -0.58 12.68
C ASP A 264 10.11 -0.75 13.94
N SER A 265 9.95 0.32 14.73
CA SER A 265 9.09 0.32 15.91
C SER A 265 7.64 -0.05 15.56
N ILE A 266 7.06 0.59 14.55
CA ILE A 266 5.69 0.31 14.09
C ILE A 266 5.61 -1.11 13.50
N ARG A 267 6.59 -1.53 12.71
CA ARG A 267 6.62 -2.88 12.15
C ARG A 267 6.66 -3.94 13.25
N ASN A 268 7.59 -3.83 14.18
CA ASN A 268 7.77 -4.78 15.28
C ASN A 268 6.50 -4.86 16.14
N ASP A 269 5.89 -3.72 16.43
CA ASP A 269 4.63 -3.69 17.16
C ASP A 269 3.46 -4.30 16.35
N THR A 270 3.48 -4.19 15.01
CA THR A 270 2.48 -4.83 14.13
C THR A 270 2.64 -6.35 14.17
N LEU A 271 3.88 -6.83 14.08
CA LEU A 271 4.20 -8.26 13.98
C LEU A 271 3.80 -9.04 15.24
N LYS A 272 3.77 -8.41 16.43
CA LYS A 272 3.29 -9.05 17.68
C LYS A 272 1.87 -9.63 17.58
N TYR A 273 1.04 -9.10 16.69
CA TYR A 273 -0.36 -9.52 16.55
C TYR A 273 -0.57 -10.73 15.66
N PHE A 274 0.44 -11.08 14.87
CA PHE A 274 0.34 -12.23 13.98
C PHE A 274 0.78 -13.51 14.66
N ASP A 275 1.15 -13.40 15.95
CA ASP A 275 2.30 -14.13 16.30
C ASP A 275 2.55 -14.44 17.79
N LYS A 276 2.57 -15.75 18.06
CA LYS A 276 3.31 -16.36 19.17
C LYS A 276 4.66 -16.97 18.71
N ASP A 277 4.98 -17.03 17.41
CA ASP A 277 6.16 -17.67 16.80
C ASP A 277 7.24 -16.70 16.19
N TYR A 278 6.94 -15.78 15.27
CA TYR A 278 7.67 -14.51 14.95
C TYR A 278 8.12 -13.57 16.08
N ALA A 279 7.50 -13.48 17.27
CA ALA A 279 7.92 -12.58 18.35
C ALA A 279 9.31 -12.99 18.86
N SER A 280 9.67 -14.26 18.64
CA SER A 280 11.01 -14.79 18.84
C SER A 280 12.02 -14.36 17.77
N THR A 281 11.59 -13.94 16.58
CA THR A 281 12.46 -13.55 15.45
C THR A 281 12.50 -12.04 15.18
N ALA A 282 11.42 -11.28 15.40
CA ALA A 282 11.36 -9.85 15.05
C ALA A 282 11.99 -8.90 16.08
N SER A 283 12.26 -9.35 17.30
CA SER A 283 12.91 -8.52 18.35
C SER A 283 14.41 -8.72 18.47
N GLN A 284 14.99 -9.62 17.68
CA GLN A 284 16.44 -9.79 17.58
C GLN A 284 16.87 -9.16 16.27
N ASN A 285 17.77 -8.18 16.32
CA ASN A 285 18.53 -7.74 15.15
C ASN A 285 19.08 -8.99 14.45
N HIS A 286 18.41 -9.45 13.40
CA HIS A 286 18.81 -10.63 12.67
C HIS A 286 20.02 -10.25 11.83
N PHE A 287 21.19 -10.37 12.42
CA PHE A 287 22.43 -10.39 11.69
C PHE A 287 22.54 -11.77 11.04
N THR A 288 22.42 -11.84 9.72
CA THR A 288 22.73 -13.05 8.96
C THR A 288 24.21 -13.10 8.74
N PHE A 289 24.87 -14.10 9.31
CA PHE A 289 26.29 -14.34 9.11
C PHE A 289 26.47 -15.46 8.09
N SER A 290 27.38 -15.26 7.14
CA SER A 290 27.74 -16.27 6.15
C SER A 290 28.45 -17.48 6.77
N ASN A 291 29.06 -17.29 7.95
CA ASN A 291 29.75 -18.33 8.71
C ASN A 291 29.97 -17.92 10.18
N GLN A 292 30.50 -18.87 10.97
CA GLN A 292 30.75 -18.71 12.41
C GLN A 292 31.87 -17.70 12.74
N ILE A 293 32.82 -17.48 11.83
CA ILE A 293 33.91 -16.50 12.02
C ILE A 293 33.34 -15.08 11.96
N GLU A 294 32.46 -14.82 11.01
CA GLU A 294 31.78 -13.53 10.85
C GLU A 294 30.93 -13.19 12.09
N MET A 295 30.17 -14.18 12.59
CA MET A 295 29.40 -14.03 13.83
C MET A 295 30.28 -13.76 15.05
N GLY A 296 31.41 -14.47 15.17
CA GLY A 296 32.38 -14.23 16.25
C GLY A 296 32.99 -12.82 16.20
N ASN A 297 33.40 -12.37 15.01
CA ASN A 297 33.94 -11.02 14.83
C ASN A 297 32.91 -9.95 15.18
N PHE A 298 31.68 -10.11 14.71
CA PHE A 298 30.58 -9.21 15.02
C PHE A 298 30.33 -9.09 16.52
N LEU A 299 30.34 -10.20 17.25
CA LEU A 299 30.15 -10.19 18.71
C LEU A 299 31.24 -9.38 19.42
N VAL A 300 32.50 -9.53 19.01
CA VAL A 300 33.61 -8.76 19.60
C VAL A 300 33.44 -7.27 19.31
N ASP A 301 33.08 -6.91 18.08
CA ASP A 301 32.89 -5.52 17.68
C ASP A 301 31.70 -4.89 18.41
N LEU A 302 30.61 -5.65 18.61
CA LEU A 302 29.45 -5.24 19.40
C LEU A 302 29.83 -4.96 20.86
N LEU A 303 30.59 -5.87 21.49
CA LEU A 303 31.07 -5.72 22.86
C LEU A 303 32.03 -4.54 23.03
N GLU A 304 32.87 -4.28 22.02
CA GLU A 304 33.81 -3.16 22.03
C GLU A 304 33.09 -1.81 21.89
N ARG A 305 32.09 -1.73 21.01
CA ARG A 305 31.25 -0.52 20.85
C ARG A 305 30.46 -0.21 22.13
N ASP A 306 29.97 -1.24 22.79
CA ASP A 306 29.08 -1.10 23.94
C ASP A 306 29.82 -1.37 25.28
N GLN A 307 31.13 -1.10 25.35
CA GLN A 307 31.95 -1.42 26.53
C GLN A 307 31.51 -0.70 27.82
N ASP A 308 30.86 0.46 27.68
CA ASP A 308 30.39 1.29 28.81
C ASP A 308 28.96 0.94 29.27
N ALA A 309 28.28 0.01 28.60
CA ALA A 309 26.92 -0.38 28.96
C ALA A 309 26.90 -1.23 30.25
N LYS A 310 26.09 -0.81 31.22
CA LYS A 310 26.00 -1.43 32.56
C LYS A 310 25.22 -2.74 32.57
N GLU A 311 24.37 -2.97 31.56
CA GLU A 311 23.51 -4.15 31.51
C GLU A 311 24.28 -5.38 30.96
N PRO A 312 24.07 -6.56 31.56
CA PRO A 312 24.69 -7.78 31.08
C PRO A 312 24.13 -8.16 29.71
N ILE A 313 24.99 -8.65 28.81
CA ILE A 313 24.55 -9.17 27.53
C ILE A 313 24.05 -10.59 27.73
N THR A 314 22.88 -10.92 27.19
CA THR A 314 22.41 -12.31 27.16
C THR A 314 22.51 -12.85 25.74
N ALA A 315 23.23 -13.97 25.55
CA ALA A 315 23.32 -14.65 24.27
C ALA A 315 22.70 -16.04 24.33
N ASN A 316 22.05 -16.42 23.23
CA ASN A 316 21.42 -17.72 23.08
C ASN A 316 22.39 -18.75 22.45
N TRP A 317 21.89 -19.98 22.31
CA TRP A 317 22.59 -21.14 21.76
C TRP A 317 23.38 -20.87 20.48
N SER A 318 22.85 -20.03 19.60
CA SER A 318 23.43 -19.75 18.29
C SER A 318 24.84 -19.17 18.41
N PHE A 319 25.18 -18.51 19.52
CA PHE A 319 26.49 -17.92 19.75
C PHE A 319 27.51 -18.88 20.36
N MET A 320 27.13 -20.09 20.80
CA MET A 320 28.03 -20.91 21.62
C MET A 320 29.36 -21.26 20.94
N TRP A 321 29.39 -21.26 19.62
CA TRP A 321 30.55 -21.64 18.83
C TRP A 321 31.54 -20.49 18.61
N CYS A 322 31.14 -19.24 18.87
CA CYS A 322 31.95 -18.06 18.55
C CYS A 322 33.41 -18.17 19.05
N PRO A 323 33.68 -18.54 20.33
CA PRO A 323 35.05 -18.51 20.83
C PRO A 323 35.97 -19.52 20.12
N LEU A 324 35.43 -20.61 19.58
CA LEU A 324 36.18 -21.64 18.87
C LEU A 324 36.74 -21.13 17.53
N PHE A 325 35.99 -20.25 16.87
CA PHE A 325 36.30 -19.79 15.51
C PHE A 325 36.96 -18.41 15.47
N LEU A 326 37.19 -17.79 16.62
CA LEU A 326 37.85 -16.48 16.70
C LEU A 326 39.36 -16.62 16.44
N PRO A 327 39.95 -15.73 15.60
CA PRO A 327 41.39 -15.57 15.56
C PRO A 327 41.95 -15.24 16.94
N LYS A 328 43.15 -15.73 17.27
CA LYS A 328 43.79 -15.56 18.60
C LYS A 328 43.72 -14.12 19.14
N LYS A 329 43.94 -13.12 18.28
CA LYS A 329 43.84 -11.69 18.65
C LYS A 329 42.44 -11.29 19.13
N LYS A 330 41.40 -11.72 18.41
CA LYS A 330 39.99 -11.45 18.76
C LYS A 330 39.54 -12.27 19.97
N TYR A 331 40.04 -13.49 20.14
CA TYR A 331 39.80 -14.30 21.35
C TYR A 331 40.34 -13.61 22.61
N ILE A 332 41.58 -13.13 22.57
CA ILE A 332 42.18 -12.36 23.68
C ILE A 332 41.35 -11.10 23.96
N LYS A 333 40.91 -10.40 22.91
CA LYS A 333 40.07 -9.20 23.05
C LYS A 333 38.70 -9.51 23.67
N LEU A 334 38.07 -10.60 23.27
CA LEU A 334 36.82 -11.08 23.86
C LEU A 334 36.98 -11.30 25.37
N LYS A 335 38.06 -11.97 25.78
CA LYS A 335 38.40 -12.20 27.19
C LYS A 335 38.62 -10.90 27.96
N GLU A 336 39.28 -9.91 27.35
CA GLU A 336 39.45 -8.57 27.94
C GLU A 336 38.11 -7.87 28.15
N LEU A 337 37.23 -7.90 27.13
CA LEU A 337 35.92 -7.23 27.18
C LEU A 337 35.00 -7.87 28.23
N LEU A 338 34.95 -9.19 28.29
CA LEU A 338 34.12 -9.92 29.24
C LEU A 338 34.66 -9.89 30.68
N SER A 339 35.94 -9.55 30.88
CA SER A 339 36.45 -9.24 32.22
C SER A 339 35.87 -7.93 32.80
N LYS A 340 35.39 -7.04 31.93
CA LYS A 340 34.83 -5.73 32.29
C LYS A 340 33.30 -5.74 32.27
N ARG A 341 32.68 -6.67 31.53
CA ARG A 341 31.23 -6.73 31.33
C ARG A 341 30.70 -8.15 31.45
N LYS A 342 29.63 -8.30 32.23
CA LYS A 342 28.95 -9.60 32.38
C LYS A 342 28.24 -10.00 31.10
N MET A 343 28.41 -11.26 30.72
CA MET A 343 27.67 -11.89 29.64
C MET A 343 27.08 -13.20 30.14
N HIS A 344 25.80 -13.40 29.91
CA HIS A 344 25.07 -14.62 30.23
C HIS A 344 24.89 -15.47 28.97
N ILE A 345 25.33 -16.73 29.03
CA ILE A 345 25.09 -17.72 27.97
C ILE A 345 23.96 -18.63 28.41
N LEU A 346 22.87 -18.65 27.63
CA LEU A 346 21.72 -19.52 27.87
C LEU A 346 21.88 -20.85 27.12
N CYS A 347 22.00 -21.94 27.89
CA CYS A 347 22.26 -23.29 27.40
C CYS A 347 21.08 -24.22 27.70
N LYS A 348 20.31 -24.61 26.67
CA LYS A 348 19.11 -25.45 26.87
C LYS A 348 19.40 -26.94 26.91
N THR A 349 20.50 -27.41 26.32
CA THR A 349 20.88 -28.83 26.27
C THR A 349 22.13 -29.10 27.10
N LYS A 350 22.29 -30.34 27.57
CA LYS A 350 23.42 -30.76 28.42
C LYS A 350 24.09 -32.00 27.84
N THR A 351 24.50 -31.95 26.58
CA THR A 351 25.39 -32.97 26.03
C THR A 351 26.82 -32.72 26.53
N ALA A 352 27.68 -33.75 26.49
CA ALA A 352 29.09 -33.58 26.82
C ALA A 352 29.79 -32.52 25.94
N TRP A 353 29.30 -32.35 24.71
CA TRP A 353 29.77 -31.33 23.79
C TRP A 353 29.37 -29.91 24.23
N ASP A 354 28.15 -29.77 24.75
CA ASP A 354 27.64 -28.50 25.27
C ASP A 354 28.42 -28.05 26.49
N GLU A 355 28.70 -28.99 27.42
CA GLU A 355 29.51 -28.71 28.60
C GLU A 355 30.93 -28.25 28.22
N TRP A 356 31.52 -28.84 27.18
CA TRP A 356 32.82 -28.41 26.68
C TRP A 356 32.79 -26.98 26.12
N LEU A 357 31.79 -26.65 25.30
CA LEU A 357 31.60 -25.28 24.78
C LEU A 357 31.32 -24.27 25.90
N LEU A 358 30.55 -24.65 26.92
CA LEU A 358 30.30 -23.81 28.08
C LEU A 358 31.58 -23.53 28.87
N ASN A 359 32.48 -24.51 28.98
CA ASN A 359 33.78 -24.29 29.61
C ASN A 359 34.66 -23.34 28.80
N LEU A 360 34.56 -23.36 27.46
CA LEU A 360 35.25 -22.39 26.61
C LEU A 360 34.71 -20.96 26.83
N TRP A 361 33.40 -20.81 27.05
CA TRP A 361 32.79 -19.53 27.42
C TRP A 361 33.19 -19.03 28.82
N LYS A 362 33.28 -19.95 29.78
CA LYS A 362 33.80 -19.63 31.12
C LYS A 362 35.26 -19.16 31.06
N ASP A 363 36.09 -19.75 30.20
CA ASP A 363 37.50 -19.32 30.06
C ASP A 363 37.64 -17.88 29.52
N VAL A 364 36.67 -17.42 28.72
CA VAL A 364 36.64 -16.00 28.28
C VAL A 364 35.89 -15.09 29.24
N GLY A 365 35.41 -15.58 30.39
CA GLY A 365 34.80 -14.77 31.44
C GLY A 365 33.27 -14.62 31.37
N ALA A 366 32.58 -15.43 30.56
CA ALA A 366 31.11 -15.42 30.55
C ALA A 366 30.53 -16.22 31.73
N GLU A 367 29.38 -15.76 32.24
CA GLU A 367 28.56 -16.48 33.20
C GLU A 367 27.61 -17.42 32.42
N VAL A 368 27.65 -18.70 32.74
CA VAL A 368 26.77 -19.70 32.11
C VAL A 368 25.53 -19.88 32.97
N MET A 369 24.35 -19.66 32.40
CA MET A 369 23.04 -19.77 33.07
C MET A 369 22.24 -20.97 32.61
#